data_AF-A0A2U1W4K4-F1
#
_entry.id   AF-A0A2U1W4K4-F1
#
_cell.length_a   1.000
_cell.length_b   1.000
_cell.length_c   1.000
_cell.angle_alpha   90.00
_cell.angle_beta   90.00
_cell.angle_gamma   90.00
#
_symmetry.space_group_name_H-M   'P 1'
#
loop_
_entity.id
_entity.type
_entity.pdbx_description
1 polymer ?
#
loop_
_entity_poly.entity_id
_entity_poly.type
_entity_poly.pdbx_seq_one_letter_code
_entity_poly.pdbx_strand_id
1 'polypeptide(L)'
;MDPDKLAKVLAMAESEHQGEALSALRAARIMLSRAGLSFRDLAERARTPVPPAPEPPPTVHPSEPAPAPAPPPPPDELVRGLRRQVKDLELELATLRRQLDKAAGDADRQREEADRWRTLARETAEKLWDMGKALERKHSRHADTDKRRAVLELLQDPGSALLSDREIARRVGVSPHDVAHWRRRMAIVGRKLRLLPVVPRGRGLWVGPSACGLGAARLNHQTKSYSKPNAKPQAGERHRWLGFSGEVTIAERGSRRGLAPVGR
;
A
#
# COMPACT_ATOMS: atom_id res chain seq x y z
N MET A 1 -35.51 -0.62 -22.49
CA MET A 1 -34.21 0.04 -22.79
C MET A 1 -34.55 1.26 -23.63
N ASP A 2 -34.04 2.42 -23.24
CA ASP A 2 -34.43 3.69 -23.88
C ASP A 2 -33.59 3.90 -25.14
N PRO A 3 -34.20 3.89 -26.35
CA PRO A 3 -33.46 3.97 -27.60
C PRO A 3 -32.68 5.29 -27.74
N ASP A 4 -33.23 6.39 -27.24
CA ASP A 4 -32.61 7.72 -27.31
C ASP A 4 -31.32 7.82 -26.50
N LYS A 5 -31.26 7.11 -25.36
CA LYS A 5 -30.05 7.05 -24.53
C LYS A 5 -28.95 6.25 -25.22
N LEU A 6 -29.30 5.16 -25.91
CA LEU A 6 -28.34 4.39 -26.70
C LEU A 6 -27.82 5.23 -27.88
N ALA A 7 -28.70 5.90 -28.61
CA ALA A 7 -28.31 6.76 -29.74
C ALA A 7 -27.33 7.84 -29.30
N LYS A 8 -27.57 8.50 -28.16
CA LYS A 8 -26.65 9.50 -27.59
C LYS A 8 -25.28 8.91 -27.22
N VAL A 9 -25.26 7.73 -26.62
CA VAL A 9 -24.00 7.04 -26.27
C VAL A 9 -23.24 6.61 -27.53
N LEU A 10 -23.93 6.15 -28.57
CA LEU A 10 -23.33 5.82 -29.86
C LEU A 10 -22.78 7.06 -30.57
N ALA A 11 -23.47 8.20 -30.51
CA ALA A 11 -22.94 9.47 -31.02
C ALA A 11 -21.67 9.91 -30.26
N MET A 12 -21.59 9.68 -28.95
CA MET A 12 -20.35 9.92 -28.18
C MET A 12 -19.22 8.95 -28.54
N ALA A 13 -19.55 7.77 -29.08
CA ALA A 13 -18.55 6.83 -29.57
C ALA A 13 -17.83 7.32 -30.84
N GLU A 14 -18.39 8.31 -31.54
CA GLU A 14 -17.77 8.98 -32.70
C GLU A 14 -16.83 10.14 -32.30
N SER A 15 -16.60 10.36 -31.00
CA SER A 15 -15.67 11.39 -30.53
C SER A 15 -14.22 11.12 -30.94
N GLU A 16 -13.46 12.18 -31.26
CA GLU A 16 -12.03 12.09 -31.61
C GLU A 16 -11.15 11.59 -30.45
N HIS A 17 -11.66 11.67 -29.22
CA HIS A 17 -10.95 11.27 -28.02
C HIS A 17 -11.11 9.76 -27.78
N GLN A 18 -10.06 8.99 -28.10
CA GLN A 18 -10.06 7.51 -28.01
C GLN A 18 -10.55 6.96 -26.66
N GLY A 19 -10.23 7.63 -25.55
CA GLY A 19 -10.67 7.22 -24.21
C GLY A 19 -12.18 7.37 -23.99
N GLU A 20 -12.78 8.45 -24.50
CA GLU A 20 -14.21 8.71 -24.40
C GLU A 20 -15.00 7.77 -25.30
N ALA A 21 -14.55 7.57 -26.54
CA ALA A 21 -15.16 6.64 -27.48
C ALA A 21 -15.21 5.20 -26.93
N LEU A 22 -14.10 4.71 -26.36
CA LEU A 22 -14.06 3.38 -25.74
C LEU A 22 -14.96 3.27 -24.50
N SER A 23 -15.05 4.35 -23.71
CA SER A 23 -15.94 4.38 -22.54
C SER A 23 -17.42 4.33 -22.95
N ALA A 24 -17.78 5.03 -24.04
CA ALA A 24 -19.11 5.05 -24.61
C ALA A 24 -19.50 3.68 -25.21
N LEU A 25 -18.59 3.02 -25.94
CA LEU A 25 -18.83 1.67 -26.46
C LEU A 25 -19.05 0.64 -25.33
N ARG A 26 -18.31 0.74 -24.22
CA ARG A 26 -18.53 -0.11 -23.04
C ARG A 26 -19.90 0.14 -22.41
N ALA A 27 -20.31 1.41 -22.29
CA ALA A 27 -21.62 1.77 -21.77
C ALA A 27 -22.76 1.25 -22.67
N ALA A 28 -22.65 1.41 -23.99
CA ALA A 28 -23.59 0.87 -24.96
C ALA A 28 -23.70 -0.66 -24.86
N ARG A 29 -22.58 -1.38 -24.72
CA ARG A 29 -22.58 -2.83 -24.50
C ARG A 29 -23.36 -3.23 -23.25
N ILE A 30 -23.14 -2.55 -22.12
CA ILE A 30 -23.84 -2.82 -20.86
C ILE A 30 -25.34 -2.54 -21.01
N MET A 31 -25.73 -1.45 -21.68
CA MET A 31 -27.13 -1.12 -21.93
C MET A 31 -27.84 -2.16 -22.79
N LEU A 32 -27.16 -2.70 -23.81
CA LEU A 32 -27.69 -3.77 -24.66
C LEU A 32 -27.80 -5.09 -23.90
N SER A 33 -26.76 -5.47 -23.14
CA SER A 33 -26.79 -6.69 -22.33
C SER A 33 -27.90 -6.67 -21.28
N ARG A 34 -28.20 -5.51 -20.68
CA ARG A 34 -29.36 -5.35 -19.78
C ARG A 34 -30.71 -5.58 -20.47
N ALA A 35 -30.78 -5.35 -21.77
CA ALA A 35 -31.96 -5.60 -22.59
C ALA A 35 -31.99 -7.03 -23.17
N GLY A 36 -30.99 -7.87 -22.86
CA GLY A 36 -30.84 -9.20 -23.47
C GLY A 36 -30.43 -9.16 -24.94
N LEU A 37 -29.93 -8.02 -25.42
CA LEU A 37 -29.53 -7.81 -26.81
C LEU A 37 -28.01 -7.69 -26.92
N SER A 38 -27.50 -8.07 -28.09
CA SER A 38 -26.10 -7.88 -28.49
C SER A 38 -26.01 -6.91 -29.67
N PHE A 39 -24.81 -6.38 -29.92
CA PHE A 39 -24.57 -5.57 -31.13
C PHE A 39 -24.85 -6.33 -32.43
N ARG A 40 -24.71 -7.66 -32.40
CA ARG A 40 -25.04 -8.52 -33.54
C ARG A 40 -26.53 -8.50 -33.84
N ASP A 41 -27.37 -8.56 -32.82
CA ASP A 41 -28.84 -8.54 -32.98
C ASP A 41 -29.32 -7.20 -33.56
N LEU A 42 -28.66 -6.10 -33.18
CA LEU A 42 -28.92 -4.79 -33.80
C LEU A 42 -28.50 -4.74 -35.26
N ALA A 43 -27.33 -5.30 -35.60
CA ALA A 43 -26.86 -5.34 -36.99
C ALA A 43 -27.75 -6.24 -37.87
N GLU A 44 -28.23 -7.36 -37.34
CA GLU A 44 -29.17 -8.25 -38.03
C GLU A 44 -30.53 -7.57 -38.24
N ARG A 45 -31.00 -6.79 -37.25
CA ARG A 45 -32.23 -5.98 -37.36
C ARG A 45 -32.10 -4.80 -38.31
N ALA A 46 -30.92 -4.19 -38.42
CA ALA A 46 -30.65 -3.14 -39.41
C ALA A 46 -30.53 -3.69 -40.84
N ARG A 47 -30.16 -4.96 -40.99
CA ARG A 47 -30.09 -5.66 -42.28
C ARG A 47 -31.44 -6.17 -42.79
N THR A 48 -32.49 -6.17 -41.97
CA THR A 48 -33.82 -6.59 -42.42
C THR A 48 -34.48 -5.41 -43.14
N PRO A 49 -34.58 -5.43 -44.49
CA PRO A 49 -35.20 -4.32 -45.20
C PRO A 49 -36.68 -4.24 -44.85
N VAL A 50 -37.14 -3.02 -44.55
CA VAL A 50 -38.56 -2.64 -44.55
C VAL A 50 -39.13 -2.99 -45.93
N PRO A 51 -40.26 -3.71 -46.04
CA PRO A 51 -40.86 -3.99 -47.34
C PRO A 51 -41.21 -2.67 -48.04
N PRO A 52 -40.91 -2.50 -49.34
CA PRO A 52 -41.22 -1.28 -50.06
C PRO A 52 -42.75 -1.11 -50.17
N ALA A 53 -43.22 0.11 -49.87
CA ALA A 53 -44.57 0.57 -50.13
C ALA A 53 -44.85 0.58 -51.65
N PRO A 54 -46.12 0.39 -52.08
CA PRO A 54 -46.50 0.08 -53.46
C PRO A 54 -46.19 1.19 -54.47
N GLU A 55 -45.68 0.79 -55.63
CA GLU A 55 -45.35 1.61 -56.80
C GLU A 55 -46.57 2.39 -57.35
N PRO A 56 -46.38 3.63 -57.87
CA PRO A 56 -47.34 4.26 -58.77
C PRO A 56 -47.10 3.86 -60.25
N PRO A 57 -48.15 3.96 -61.12
CA PRO A 57 -48.28 3.19 -62.36
C PRO A 57 -47.38 3.63 -63.54
N PRO A 58 -47.26 2.77 -64.59
CA PRO A 58 -46.24 2.89 -65.63
C PRO A 58 -46.58 3.94 -66.68
N THR A 59 -45.66 4.87 -66.91
CA THR A 59 -45.62 5.67 -68.14
C THR A 59 -44.91 4.90 -69.25
N VAL A 60 -45.72 4.49 -70.22
CA VAL A 60 -45.36 3.96 -71.53
C VAL A 60 -44.54 5.00 -72.30
N HIS A 61 -43.32 4.65 -72.75
CA HIS A 61 -42.67 5.26 -73.92
C HIS A 61 -41.74 4.24 -74.62
N PRO A 62 -41.51 4.40 -75.94
CA PRO A 62 -41.47 3.29 -76.88
C PRO A 62 -40.08 2.76 -77.20
N SER A 63 -40.04 1.45 -77.43
CA SER A 63 -39.14 0.66 -78.28
C SER A 63 -38.03 1.41 -79.05
N GLU A 64 -36.79 1.20 -78.62
CA GLU A 64 -35.56 1.40 -79.40
C GLU A 64 -34.99 0.00 -79.75
N PRO A 65 -34.68 -0.30 -81.04
CA PRO A 65 -34.28 -1.64 -81.45
C PRO A 65 -32.87 -1.98 -80.98
N ALA A 66 -32.77 -3.12 -80.30
CA ALA A 66 -31.54 -3.70 -79.78
C ALA A 66 -30.45 -3.91 -80.86
N PRO A 67 -29.18 -3.53 -80.63
CA PRO A 67 -28.07 -4.10 -81.35
C PRO A 67 -27.85 -5.55 -80.91
N ALA A 68 -27.53 -6.41 -81.87
CA ALA A 68 -27.36 -7.86 -81.75
C ALA A 68 -26.47 -8.29 -80.56
N PRO A 69 -26.72 -9.47 -79.96
CA PRO A 69 -25.86 -10.01 -78.91
C PRO A 69 -24.46 -10.28 -79.48
N ALA A 70 -23.44 -9.69 -78.87
CA ALA A 70 -22.05 -10.01 -79.20
C ALA A 70 -21.83 -11.53 -79.03
N PRO A 71 -21.09 -12.18 -79.95
CA PRO A 71 -20.75 -13.59 -79.81
C PRO A 71 -19.99 -13.83 -78.50
N PRO A 72 -20.20 -14.98 -77.81
CA PRO A 72 -19.48 -15.28 -76.58
C PRO A 72 -17.98 -15.26 -76.86
N PRO A 73 -17.16 -14.66 -75.97
CA PRO A 73 -15.72 -14.62 -76.16
C PRO A 73 -15.18 -16.05 -76.29
N PRO A 74 -14.20 -16.29 -77.17
CA PRO A 74 -13.60 -17.59 -77.33
C PRO A 74 -13.05 -18.08 -75.97
N PRO A 75 -13.19 -19.37 -75.64
CA PRO A 75 -12.87 -19.92 -74.31
C PRO A 75 -11.42 -19.61 -73.86
N ASP A 76 -10.50 -19.43 -74.82
CA ASP A 76 -9.11 -19.08 -74.55
C ASP A 76 -8.91 -17.69 -73.95
N GLU A 77 -9.78 -16.73 -74.25
CA GLU A 77 -9.72 -15.37 -73.68
C GLU A 77 -10.13 -15.37 -72.21
N LEU A 78 -11.15 -16.15 -71.86
CA LEU A 78 -11.58 -16.35 -70.46
C LEU A 78 -10.47 -17.02 -69.64
N VAL A 79 -9.82 -18.06 -70.19
CA VAL A 79 -8.70 -18.72 -69.52
C VAL A 79 -7.52 -17.77 -69.32
N ARG A 80 -7.22 -16.90 -70.30
CA ARG A 80 -6.17 -15.87 -70.16
C ARG A 80 -6.55 -14.82 -69.11
N GLY A 81 -7.80 -14.38 -69.07
CA GLY A 81 -8.32 -13.46 -68.06
C GLY A 81 -8.19 -14.03 -66.64
N LEU A 82 -8.65 -15.27 -66.43
CA LEU A 82 -8.54 -15.97 -65.16
C LEU A 82 -7.09 -16.14 -64.72
N ARG A 83 -6.17 -16.46 -65.64
CA ARG A 83 -4.73 -16.55 -65.31
C ARG A 83 -4.13 -15.22 -64.87
N ARG A 84 -4.61 -14.08 -65.38
CA ARG A 84 -4.18 -12.75 -64.91
C ARG A 84 -4.71 -12.49 -63.50
N GLN A 85 -6.00 -12.73 -63.29
CA GLN A 85 -6.62 -12.59 -61.97
C GLN A 85 -5.94 -13.45 -60.91
N VAL A 86 -5.60 -14.70 -61.22
CA VAL A 86 -4.85 -15.56 -60.28
C VAL A 86 -3.50 -14.95 -59.93
N LYS A 87 -2.76 -14.42 -60.90
CA LYS A 87 -1.48 -13.75 -60.65
C LYS A 87 -1.63 -12.49 -59.80
N ASP A 88 -2.66 -11.69 -60.05
CA ASP A 88 -2.94 -10.48 -59.29
C ASP A 88 -3.28 -10.84 -57.83
N LEU A 89 -4.12 -11.86 -57.62
CA LEU A 89 -4.44 -12.38 -56.29
C LEU A 89 -3.21 -12.98 -55.59
N GLU A 90 -2.33 -13.68 -56.30
CA GLU A 90 -1.08 -14.20 -55.74
C GLU A 90 -0.15 -13.06 -55.27
N LEU A 91 -0.09 -11.96 -56.03
CA LEU A 91 0.65 -10.76 -55.63
C LEU A 91 0.02 -10.11 -54.40
N GLU A 92 -1.30 -9.96 -54.38
CA GLU A 92 -2.03 -9.44 -53.21
C GLU A 92 -1.76 -10.30 -51.96
N LEU A 93 -1.86 -11.63 -52.07
CA LEU A 93 -1.54 -12.55 -50.97
C LEU A 93 -0.09 -12.39 -50.50
N ALA A 94 0.86 -12.22 -51.42
CA ALA A 94 2.26 -11.99 -51.07
C ALA A 94 2.43 -10.65 -50.31
N THR A 95 1.72 -9.60 -50.72
CA THR A 95 1.75 -8.31 -50.02
C THR A 95 1.10 -8.37 -48.64
N LEU A 96 -0.06 -9.02 -48.52
CA LEU A 96 -0.76 -9.20 -47.25
C LEU A 96 0.05 -10.04 -46.26
N ARG A 97 0.75 -11.09 -46.75
CA ARG A 97 1.67 -11.87 -45.91
C ARG A 97 2.81 -11.01 -45.36
N ARG A 98 3.47 -10.20 -46.21
CA ARG A 98 4.51 -9.28 -45.75
C ARG A 98 3.98 -8.24 -44.76
N GLN A 99 2.75 -7.76 -44.95
CA GLN A 99 2.11 -6.85 -44.02
C GLN A 99 1.81 -7.52 -42.68
N LEU A 100 1.36 -8.78 -42.70
CA LEU A 100 1.12 -9.57 -41.48
C LEU A 100 2.41 -9.84 -40.74
N ASP A 101 3.48 -10.25 -41.43
CA ASP A 101 4.79 -10.48 -40.83
C ASP A 101 5.36 -9.19 -40.19
N LYS A 102 5.19 -8.06 -40.89
CA LYS A 102 5.57 -6.75 -40.34
C LYS A 102 4.75 -6.39 -39.09
N ALA A 103 3.43 -6.53 -39.16
CA ALA A 103 2.55 -6.25 -38.04
C ALA A 103 2.81 -7.18 -36.84
N ALA A 104 3.14 -8.45 -37.09
CA ALA A 104 3.54 -9.40 -36.07
C ALA A 104 4.84 -8.95 -35.38
N GLY A 105 5.87 -8.56 -36.15
CA GLY A 105 7.11 -8.03 -35.59
C GLY A 105 6.92 -6.74 -34.79
N ASP A 106 6.04 -5.84 -35.23
CA ASP A 106 5.72 -4.62 -34.47
C ASP A 106 4.94 -4.94 -33.18
N ALA A 107 4.04 -5.92 -33.21
CA ALA A 107 3.35 -6.39 -32.01
C ALA A 107 4.30 -7.03 -31.00
N ASP A 108 5.30 -7.78 -31.45
CA ASP A 108 6.32 -8.36 -30.57
C ASP A 108 7.19 -7.29 -29.91
N ARG A 109 7.61 -6.25 -30.66
CA ARG A 109 8.32 -5.09 -30.09
C ARG A 109 7.51 -4.39 -29.01
N GLN A 110 6.21 -4.17 -29.25
CA GLN A 110 5.32 -3.56 -28.26
C GLN A 110 5.17 -4.43 -27.00
N ARG A 111 5.15 -5.76 -27.16
CA ARG A 111 5.12 -6.69 -26.01
C ARG A 111 6.41 -6.61 -25.19
N GLU A 112 7.57 -6.60 -25.84
CA GLU A 112 8.86 -6.44 -25.16
C GLU A 112 8.96 -5.11 -24.42
N GLU A 113 8.53 -4.01 -25.03
CA GLU A 113 8.49 -2.70 -24.38
C GLU A 113 7.54 -2.73 -23.17
N ALA A 114 6.34 -3.29 -23.32
CA ALA A 114 5.41 -3.43 -22.22
C ALA A 114 6.00 -4.25 -21.05
N ASP A 115 6.75 -5.32 -21.34
CA ASP A 115 7.42 -6.13 -20.33
C ASP A 115 8.58 -5.40 -19.64
N ARG A 116 9.35 -4.59 -20.40
CA ARG A 116 10.35 -3.68 -19.81
C ARG A 116 9.70 -2.68 -18.85
N TRP A 117 8.60 -2.04 -19.26
CA TRP A 117 7.87 -1.10 -18.41
C TRP A 117 7.27 -1.78 -17.16
N ARG A 118 6.72 -2.99 -17.30
CA ARG A 118 6.23 -3.78 -16.16
C ARG A 118 7.34 -4.10 -15.17
N THR A 119 8.54 -4.42 -15.67
CA THR A 119 9.70 -4.76 -14.82
C THR A 119 10.19 -3.53 -14.07
N LEU A 120 10.37 -2.39 -14.76
CA LEU A 120 10.74 -1.12 -14.14
C LEU A 120 9.73 -0.67 -13.08
N ALA A 121 8.43 -0.84 -13.35
CA ALA A 121 7.37 -0.51 -12.39
C ALA A 121 7.47 -1.37 -11.13
N ARG A 122 7.74 -2.67 -11.26
CA ARG A 122 7.92 -3.59 -10.11
C ARG A 122 9.14 -3.21 -9.29
N GLU A 123 10.29 -3.02 -9.93
CA GLU A 123 11.52 -2.61 -9.25
C GLU A 123 11.36 -1.27 -8.52
N THR A 124 10.65 -0.32 -9.14
CA THR A 124 10.37 0.97 -8.52
C THR A 124 9.44 0.82 -7.32
N ALA A 125 8.41 -0.01 -7.42
CA ALA A 125 7.50 -0.31 -6.33
C ALA A 125 8.23 -0.99 -5.15
N GLU A 126 9.13 -1.94 -5.41
CA GLU A 126 9.95 -2.59 -4.39
C GLU A 126 10.89 -1.61 -3.69
N LYS A 127 11.58 -0.73 -4.45
CA LYS A 127 12.43 0.32 -3.88
C LYS A 127 11.63 1.27 -2.98
N LEU A 128 10.44 1.70 -3.42
CA LEU A 128 9.57 2.56 -2.64
C LEU A 128 9.07 1.87 -1.37
N TRP A 129 8.76 0.57 -1.46
CA TRP A 129 8.38 -0.24 -0.30
C TRP A 129 9.51 -0.33 0.72
N ASP A 130 10.74 -0.62 0.28
CA ASP A 130 11.91 -0.69 1.16
C ASP A 130 12.23 0.65 1.81
N MET A 131 12.14 1.75 1.04
CA MET A 131 12.26 3.11 1.57
C MET A 131 11.18 3.40 2.61
N GLY A 132 9.92 3.05 2.34
CA GLY A 132 8.81 3.18 3.28
C GLY A 132 9.07 2.42 4.57
N LYS A 133 9.55 1.16 4.47
CA LYS A 133 9.91 0.34 5.63
C LYS A 133 11.11 0.89 6.40
N ALA A 134 12.11 1.43 5.71
CA ALA A 134 13.25 2.08 6.36
C ALA A 134 12.83 3.35 7.11
N LEU A 135 11.92 4.14 6.52
CA LEU A 135 11.34 5.33 7.15
C LEU A 135 10.47 4.95 8.36
N GLU A 136 9.66 3.90 8.27
CA GLU A 136 8.86 3.41 9.40
C GLU A 136 9.75 3.02 10.59
N ARG A 137 10.83 2.27 10.34
CA ARG A 137 11.82 1.91 11.38
C ARG A 137 12.50 3.14 11.97
N LYS A 138 12.81 4.15 11.14
CA LYS A 138 13.41 5.41 11.62
C LYS A 138 12.40 6.21 12.44
N HIS A 139 11.16 6.36 11.98
CA HIS A 139 10.13 7.14 12.65
C HIS A 139 9.80 6.57 14.03
N SER A 140 9.72 5.24 14.17
CA SER A 140 9.54 4.63 15.49
C SER A 140 10.67 5.00 16.47
N ARG A 141 11.93 4.98 16.01
CA ARG A 141 13.08 5.39 16.84
C ARG A 141 13.05 6.88 17.19
N HIS A 142 12.66 7.74 16.25
CA HIS A 142 12.60 9.18 16.48
C HIS A 142 11.45 9.54 17.42
N ALA A 143 10.29 8.91 17.26
CA ALA A 143 9.16 9.06 18.15
C ALA A 143 9.53 8.72 19.61
N ASP A 144 10.31 7.67 19.84
CA ASP A 144 10.79 7.33 21.18
C ASP A 144 11.77 8.38 21.75
N THR A 145 12.67 8.92 20.91
CA THR A 145 13.58 9.99 21.34
C THR A 145 12.85 11.30 21.60
N ASP A 146 11.83 11.63 20.82
CA ASP A 146 11.05 12.86 20.98
C ASP A 146 10.13 12.78 22.20
N LYS A 147 9.50 11.61 22.43
CA LYS A 147 8.79 11.32 23.69
C LYS A 147 9.72 11.46 24.88
N ARG A 148 10.95 10.93 24.80
CA ARG A 148 11.95 11.10 25.87
C ARG A 148 12.30 12.57 26.11
N ARG A 149 12.51 13.36 25.04
CA ARG A 149 12.79 14.80 25.16
C ARG A 149 11.63 15.54 25.84
N ALA A 150 10.40 15.30 25.40
CA ALA A 150 9.21 15.92 25.97
C ALA A 150 9.00 15.55 27.45
N VAL A 151 9.28 14.29 27.85
CA VAL A 151 9.26 13.90 29.27
C VAL A 151 10.30 14.68 30.07
N LEU A 152 11.53 14.82 29.53
CA LEU A 152 12.59 15.53 30.23
C LEU A 152 12.32 17.03 30.37
N GLU A 153 11.71 17.65 29.37
CA GLU A 153 11.28 19.05 29.38
C GLU A 153 10.26 19.31 30.49
N LEU A 154 9.19 18.51 30.55
CA LEU A 154 8.17 18.60 31.61
C LEU A 154 8.70 18.28 33.02
N LEU A 155 9.79 17.51 33.14
CA LEU A 155 10.43 17.23 34.42
C LEU A 155 11.42 18.32 34.85
N GLN A 156 11.93 19.13 33.92
CA GLN A 156 12.82 20.26 34.20
C GLN A 156 12.03 21.51 34.61
N ASP A 157 10.85 21.68 34.04
CA ASP A 157 9.92 22.77 34.38
C ASP A 157 9.36 22.61 35.81
N PRO A 158 9.55 23.59 36.70
CA PRO A 158 9.21 23.45 38.12
C PRO A 158 7.70 23.30 38.38
N GLY A 159 6.85 23.90 37.54
CA GLY A 159 5.38 23.81 37.67
C GLY A 159 4.83 22.46 37.22
N SER A 160 5.35 21.90 36.12
CA SER A 160 4.91 20.61 35.57
C SER A 160 5.60 19.42 36.24
N ALA A 161 6.78 19.61 36.83
CA ALA A 161 7.45 18.59 37.63
C ALA A 161 6.62 18.15 38.86
N LEU A 162 5.71 18.99 39.37
CA LEU A 162 4.84 18.65 40.50
C LEU A 162 3.71 17.67 40.13
N LEU A 163 3.40 17.55 38.83
CA LEU A 163 2.36 16.66 38.31
C LEU A 163 2.66 15.20 38.61
N SER A 164 1.60 14.39 38.71
CA SER A 164 1.73 12.94 38.87
C SER A 164 2.35 12.30 37.64
N ASP A 165 3.07 11.19 37.81
CA ASP A 165 3.70 10.47 36.68
C ASP A 165 2.66 10.00 35.66
N ARG A 166 1.43 9.68 36.11
CA ARG A 166 0.30 9.35 35.23
C ARG A 166 -0.14 10.54 34.38
N GLU A 167 -0.13 11.76 34.92
CA GLU A 167 -0.52 12.97 34.20
C GLU A 167 0.51 13.34 33.13
N ILE A 168 1.79 13.29 33.47
CA ILE A 168 2.88 13.52 32.50
C ILE A 168 2.86 12.43 31.42
N ALA A 169 2.65 11.17 31.80
CA ALA A 169 2.51 10.06 30.87
C ALA A 169 1.35 10.25 29.87
N ARG A 170 0.20 10.74 30.33
CA ARG A 170 -0.94 11.05 29.45
C ARG A 170 -0.62 12.17 28.46
N ARG A 171 0.08 13.23 28.89
CA ARG A 171 0.43 14.38 28.04
C ARG A 171 1.44 14.03 26.95
N VAL A 172 2.39 13.14 27.24
CA VAL A 172 3.45 12.75 26.29
C VAL A 172 3.14 11.44 25.55
N GLY A 173 2.18 10.65 26.04
CA GLY A 173 1.84 9.34 25.45
C GLY A 173 2.89 8.26 25.74
N VAL A 174 3.41 8.22 26.97
CA VAL A 174 4.39 7.23 27.46
C VAL A 174 3.84 6.44 28.64
N SER A 175 4.51 5.36 29.04
CA SER A 175 4.13 4.64 30.26
C SER A 175 4.46 5.47 31.52
N PRO A 176 3.58 5.50 32.54
CA PRO A 176 3.87 6.12 33.84
C PRO A 176 5.16 5.57 34.48
N HIS A 177 5.49 4.31 34.22
CA HIS A 177 6.70 3.67 34.73
C HIS A 177 7.98 4.32 34.16
N ASP A 178 7.95 4.72 32.89
CA ASP A 178 9.10 5.35 32.24
C ASP A 178 9.32 6.76 32.78
N VAL A 179 8.25 7.52 33.02
CA VAL A 179 8.32 8.84 33.69
C VAL A 179 8.94 8.69 35.08
N ALA A 180 8.49 7.70 35.87
CA ALA A 180 9.05 7.42 37.19
C ALA A 180 10.55 7.02 37.10
N HIS A 181 10.94 6.26 36.08
CA HIS A 181 12.33 5.92 35.80
C HIS A 181 13.18 7.17 35.49
N TRP A 182 12.73 8.03 34.59
CA TRP A 182 13.43 9.27 34.23
C TRP A 182 13.50 10.26 35.39
N ARG A 183 12.44 10.39 36.18
CA ARG A 183 12.42 11.20 37.39
C ARG A 183 13.44 10.72 38.42
N ARG A 184 13.56 9.40 38.64
CA ARG A 184 14.60 8.80 39.48
C ARG A 184 16.00 9.09 38.94
N ARG A 185 16.22 8.94 37.62
CA ARG A 185 17.50 9.28 36.98
C ARG A 185 17.84 10.75 37.14
N MET A 186 16.87 11.65 36.98
CA MET A 186 17.09 13.09 37.14
C MET A 186 17.41 13.46 38.59
N ALA A 187 16.77 12.84 39.57
CA ALA A 187 17.13 13.03 40.97
C ALA A 187 18.57 12.58 41.27
N ILE A 188 19.04 11.49 40.66
CA ILE A 188 20.44 11.03 40.78
C ILE A 188 21.40 12.03 40.12
N VAL A 189 21.07 12.51 38.92
CA VAL A 189 21.91 13.47 38.18
C VAL A 189 21.94 14.83 38.89
N GLY A 190 20.80 15.36 39.34
CA GLY A 190 20.71 16.61 40.10
C GLY A 190 21.48 16.54 41.43
N ARG A 191 21.44 15.39 42.12
CA ARG A 191 22.28 15.14 43.31
C ARG A 191 23.77 15.16 43.00
N LYS A 192 24.19 14.60 41.87
CA LYS A 192 25.59 14.61 41.43
C LYS A 192 26.05 16.00 40.99
N LEU A 193 25.16 16.80 40.40
CA LEU A 193 25.46 18.14 39.91
C LEU A 193 25.31 19.25 40.96
N ARG A 194 24.76 18.96 42.16
CA ARG A 194 24.50 19.96 43.22
C ARG A 194 23.78 21.23 42.73
N LEU A 195 22.92 21.09 41.72
CA LEU A 195 22.09 22.17 41.22
C LEU A 195 20.64 21.84 41.60
N LEU A 196 20.15 22.61 42.59
CA LEU A 196 18.78 22.72 43.10
C LEU A 196 18.31 21.74 44.21
N PRO A 197 17.57 22.26 45.22
CA PRO A 197 17.00 21.48 46.30
C PRO A 197 15.89 20.59 45.74
N VAL A 198 16.19 19.31 45.54
CA VAL A 198 15.17 18.29 45.30
C VAL A 198 14.36 18.18 46.59
N VAL A 199 13.18 18.80 46.65
CA VAL A 199 12.24 18.63 47.75
C VAL A 199 11.92 17.13 47.84
N PRO A 200 12.39 16.42 48.88
CA PRO A 200 12.02 15.03 49.05
C PRO A 200 10.54 15.05 49.43
N ARG A 201 9.66 14.60 48.53
CA ARG A 201 8.29 14.27 48.94
C ARG A 201 8.42 13.18 50.01
N GLY A 202 8.12 13.56 51.25
CA GLY A 202 8.10 12.68 52.41
C GLY A 202 7.27 11.44 52.09
N ARG A 203 7.76 10.29 52.53
CA ARG A 203 7.00 9.04 52.56
C ARG A 203 5.67 9.32 53.24
N GLY A 204 4.60 9.36 52.45
CA GLY A 204 3.24 9.41 52.98
C GLY A 204 3.01 8.18 53.85
N LEU A 205 2.73 8.45 55.12
CA LEU A 205 1.69 7.82 55.92
C LEU A 205 0.95 6.67 55.22
N TRP A 206 1.46 5.46 55.40
CA TRP A 206 0.68 4.22 55.40
C TRP A 206 0.99 3.51 56.73
N VAL A 207 0.71 4.19 57.84
CA VAL A 207 0.55 3.54 59.15
C VAL A 207 -0.83 3.97 59.62
N GLY A 208 -1.84 3.19 59.22
CA GLY A 208 -3.15 3.27 59.80
C GLY A 208 -3.11 2.67 61.22
N PRO A 209 -3.80 3.25 62.20
CA PRO A 209 -3.89 2.67 63.53
C PRO A 209 -4.98 1.60 63.52
N SER A 210 -4.62 0.36 63.81
CA SER A 210 -5.59 -0.61 64.32
C SER A 210 -4.95 -1.39 65.44
N ALA A 211 -5.42 -1.09 66.65
CA ALA A 211 -5.10 -1.76 67.88
C ALA A 211 -6.03 -2.97 68.09
N CYS A 212 -5.55 -3.91 68.90
CA CYS A 212 -6.28 -4.94 69.63
C CYS A 212 -6.77 -6.17 68.86
N GLY A 213 -6.37 -7.36 69.35
CA GLY A 213 -7.03 -8.61 68.98
C GLY A 213 -6.21 -9.88 69.21
N LEU A 214 -5.95 -10.22 70.47
CA LEU A 214 -5.55 -11.57 70.90
C LEU A 214 -6.61 -12.62 70.50
N GLY A 215 -6.18 -13.81 70.09
CA GLY A 215 -6.95 -15.04 70.33
C GLY A 215 -7.20 -15.96 69.13
N ALA A 216 -7.12 -17.27 69.43
CA ALA A 216 -7.58 -18.45 68.68
C ALA A 216 -6.71 -18.86 67.47
N ALA A 217 -5.83 -19.87 67.61
CA ALA A 217 -6.13 -21.30 67.71
C ALA A 217 -6.51 -21.95 66.36
N ARG A 218 -5.57 -22.80 65.90
CA ARG A 218 -5.71 -24.02 65.11
C ARG A 218 -7.08 -24.32 64.49
N LEU A 219 -7.09 -24.58 63.18
CA LEU A 219 -7.65 -25.81 62.61
C LEU A 219 -7.14 -26.06 61.19
N ASN A 220 -6.65 -27.28 61.00
CA ASN A 220 -6.29 -27.91 59.73
C ASN A 220 -7.55 -28.20 58.89
N HIS A 221 -7.45 -28.08 57.56
CA HIS A 221 -7.91 -29.08 56.58
C HIS A 221 -7.49 -28.56 55.18
N GLN A 222 -6.46 -29.10 54.52
CA GLN A 222 -6.41 -30.41 53.86
C GLN A 222 -7.29 -30.47 52.60
N THR A 223 -6.71 -30.10 51.46
CA THR A 223 -7.00 -30.75 50.16
C THR A 223 -5.70 -30.97 49.39
N LYS A 224 -5.20 -32.21 49.53
CA LYS A 224 -4.51 -33.04 48.53
C LYS A 224 -5.13 -32.88 47.13
N SER A 225 -4.53 -33.20 45.99
CA SER A 225 -3.17 -33.53 45.51
C SER A 225 -3.40 -34.11 44.10
N TYR A 226 -2.61 -33.77 43.09
CA TYR A 226 -2.19 -34.64 41.95
C TYR A 226 -1.09 -33.84 41.21
N SER A 227 0.20 -34.07 41.49
CA SER A 227 1.12 -34.99 40.76
C SER A 227 1.31 -34.56 39.29
N LYS A 228 2.50 -34.26 38.75
CA LYS A 228 3.80 -34.96 38.85
C LYS A 228 4.99 -34.06 38.36
N PRO A 229 6.25 -34.53 38.50
CA PRO A 229 7.47 -33.72 38.60
C PRO A 229 8.47 -33.86 37.44
N ASN A 230 9.39 -32.88 37.32
CA ASN A 230 10.81 -32.97 36.91
C ASN A 230 11.31 -31.52 36.78
N ALA A 231 12.44 -31.03 37.29
CA ALA A 231 13.67 -31.65 37.76
C ALA A 231 14.36 -30.75 38.82
N LYS A 232 15.18 -31.36 39.68
CA LYS A 232 16.12 -30.72 40.62
C LYS A 232 17.41 -30.25 39.89
N PRO A 233 18.46 -29.79 40.60
CA PRO A 233 18.58 -28.67 41.53
C PRO A 233 19.75 -27.75 41.15
N GLN A 234 19.84 -26.55 41.71
CA GLN A 234 21.15 -26.03 42.12
C GLN A 234 21.02 -25.02 43.26
N ALA A 235 21.58 -25.42 44.40
CA ALA A 235 21.92 -24.59 45.52
C ALA A 235 23.20 -23.82 45.18
N GLY A 236 23.28 -22.55 45.56
CA GLY A 236 24.43 -21.70 45.31
C GLY A 236 24.19 -20.28 45.79
N GLU A 237 24.29 -20.10 47.11
CA GLU A 237 24.75 -18.90 47.81
C GLU A 237 24.22 -17.52 47.38
N ARG A 238 23.21 -17.08 48.13
CA ARG A 238 22.96 -15.65 48.34
C ARG A 238 24.02 -15.09 49.28
N HIS A 239 25.06 -14.46 48.75
CA HIS A 239 25.95 -13.63 49.55
C HIS A 239 25.23 -12.36 50.01
N ARG A 240 25.00 -12.33 51.31
CA ARG A 240 24.58 -11.20 52.12
C ARG A 240 25.77 -10.24 52.25
N TRP A 241 25.72 -9.08 51.59
CA TRP A 241 26.70 -8.02 51.85
C TRP A 241 26.37 -7.37 53.20
N LEU A 242 27.12 -7.78 54.22
CA LEU A 242 27.26 -7.10 55.51
C LEU A 242 28.60 -6.38 55.53
N GLY A 243 28.59 -5.09 55.84
CA GLY A 243 29.78 -4.35 56.30
C GLY A 243 30.60 -3.66 55.23
N PHE A 244 30.34 -2.37 55.00
CA PHE A 244 31.42 -1.43 54.69
C PHE A 244 31.14 -0.10 55.41
N SER A 245 31.49 -0.06 56.69
CA SER A 245 31.78 1.17 57.41
C SER A 245 33.24 1.52 57.13
N GLY A 246 33.47 2.28 56.07
CA GLY A 246 34.76 2.90 55.78
C GLY A 246 34.59 4.40 55.86
N GLU A 247 34.97 5.00 56.99
CA GLU A 247 35.40 6.40 57.00
C GLU A 247 36.60 6.51 56.06
N VAL A 248 36.39 7.15 54.90
CA VAL A 248 37.50 7.61 54.07
C VAL A 248 37.62 9.10 54.29
N THR A 249 38.53 9.46 55.17
CA THR A 249 39.05 10.81 55.32
C THR A 249 39.74 11.22 54.02
N ILE A 250 39.26 12.31 53.42
CA ILE A 250 39.87 12.93 52.26
C ILE A 250 41.10 13.70 52.75
N ALA A 251 42.27 13.08 52.64
CA ALA A 251 43.54 13.76 52.71
C ALA A 251 44.23 13.64 51.34
N GLU A 252 44.40 14.81 50.71
CA GLU A 252 45.63 15.18 50.02
C GLU A 252 46.14 14.28 48.87
N ARG A 253 45.95 14.76 47.64
CA ARG A 253 47.08 14.99 46.71
C ARG A 253 46.60 15.80 45.52
N GLY A 254 46.96 17.07 45.54
CA GLY A 254 47.03 17.86 44.33
C GLY A 254 48.27 17.50 43.51
N SER A 255 48.29 18.13 42.33
CA SER A 255 49.48 18.67 41.66
C SER A 255 49.96 17.93 40.40
N ARG A 256 49.80 18.68 39.29
CA ARG A 256 50.70 18.79 38.10
C ARG A 256 50.71 17.61 37.13
N ARG A 257 51.01 17.75 35.83
CA ARG A 257 51.06 18.80 34.77
C ARG A 257 51.61 18.02 33.54
N GLY A 258 51.32 18.48 32.33
CA GLY A 258 51.98 18.06 31.09
C GLY A 258 50.94 17.74 30.01
N LEU A 259 50.50 18.65 29.12
CA LEU A 259 51.24 19.39 28.09
C LEU A 259 52.15 18.51 27.23
N ALA A 260 51.67 18.18 26.03
CA ALA A 260 52.49 17.94 24.85
C ALA A 260 51.81 18.63 23.64
N PRO A 261 52.53 19.48 22.88
CA PRO A 261 52.04 20.06 21.63
C PRO A 261 52.37 19.18 20.43
N VAL A 262 51.50 19.26 19.40
CA VAL A 262 51.64 18.60 18.11
C VAL A 262 52.66 19.37 17.25
N GLY A 263 53.70 18.65 16.82
CA GLY A 263 54.67 19.11 15.82
C GLY A 263 54.21 18.79 14.39
N ARG A 264 54.75 19.60 13.47
CA ARG A 264 54.46 19.72 12.02
C ARG A 264 54.67 18.45 11.21
#